data_AF-A0A2G4YTC4-F1
#
_entry.id   AF-A0A2G4YTC4-F1
#
_cell.length_a   1.000
_cell.length_b   1.000
_cell.length_c   1.000
_cell.angle_alpha   90.00
_cell.angle_beta   90.00
_cell.angle_gamma   90.00
#
_symmetry.space_group_name_H-M   'P 1'
#
loop_
_entity.id
_entity.type
_entity.pdbx_description
1 polymer ?
#
loop_
_entity_poly.entity_id
_entity_poly.type
_entity_poly.pdbx_seq_one_letter_code
_entity_poly.pdbx_strand_id
1 'polypeptide(L)'
;MIKVVGGFFVLMVMIAAGTVYSLKETTERLETHKAQLATRILEDRAAIKVLHAEMAYLSQPERLQKLSQRFLALRPATSFQMADNVTSLSSREDDTVHLASAPVDQFPVLLPQEKPVFKAEKYRNAVTLAAYPATEEAPKVAQKEQVSKKTTRRMGFYERISLKLEDEK
;
A
#
# COMPACT_ATOMS: atom_id res chain seq x y z
N MET A 1 51.17 -25.41 34.57
CA MET A 1 50.11 -25.97 33.69
C MET A 1 48.72 -25.89 34.31
N ILE A 2 48.52 -26.32 35.57
CA ILE A 2 47.19 -26.31 36.24
C ILE A 2 46.49 -24.93 36.22
N LYS A 3 47.24 -23.84 36.41
CA LYS A 3 46.70 -22.46 36.45
C LYS A 3 46.18 -21.98 35.09
N VAL A 4 46.82 -22.43 34.00
CA VAL A 4 46.41 -22.09 32.63
C VAL A 4 45.12 -22.84 32.27
N VAL A 5 45.03 -24.12 32.65
CA VAL A 5 43.81 -24.93 32.45
C VAL A 5 42.64 -24.38 33.27
N GLY A 6 42.89 -23.99 34.53
CA GLY A 6 41.88 -23.35 35.38
C GLY A 6 41.39 -22.01 34.80
N GLY A 7 42.31 -21.16 34.34
CA GLY A 7 41.95 -19.90 33.68
C GLY A 7 41.12 -20.10 32.41
N PHE A 8 41.43 -21.12 31.62
CA PHE A 8 40.65 -21.47 30.43
C PHE A 8 39.22 -21.91 30.78
N PHE A 9 39.04 -22.70 31.83
CA PHE A 9 37.72 -23.09 32.30
C PHE A 9 36.88 -21.90 32.76
N VAL A 10 37.49 -20.97 33.52
CA VAL A 10 36.81 -19.75 33.97
C VAL A 10 36.40 -18.87 32.78
N LEU A 11 37.29 -18.74 31.78
CA LEU A 11 36.98 -18.01 30.55
C LEU A 11 35.80 -18.65 29.80
N MET A 12 35.79 -19.97 29.67
CA MET A 12 34.71 -20.71 29.00
C MET A 12 33.36 -20.49 29.68
N VAL A 13 33.33 -20.52 31.02
CA VAL A 13 32.11 -20.27 31.81
C VAL A 13 31.62 -18.83 31.62
N MET A 14 32.54 -17.85 31.61
CA MET A 14 32.18 -16.44 31.37
C MET A 14 31.57 -16.22 29.99
N ILE A 15 32.13 -16.85 28.95
CA ILE A 15 31.58 -16.78 27.59
C ILE A 15 30.18 -17.42 27.56
N ALA A 16 30.01 -18.60 28.15
CA ALA A 16 28.72 -19.27 28.22
C ALA A 16 27.66 -18.41 28.92
N ALA A 17 27.99 -17.85 30.09
CA ALA A 17 27.09 -16.95 30.83
C ALA A 17 26.70 -15.71 30.00
N GLY A 18 27.67 -15.09 29.32
CA GLY A 18 27.41 -13.96 28.43
C GLY A 18 26.46 -14.31 27.29
N THR A 19 26.68 -15.45 26.62
CA THR A 19 25.82 -15.89 25.51
C THR A 19 24.38 -16.19 25.95
N VAL A 20 24.20 -16.82 27.10
CA VAL A 20 22.86 -17.11 27.65
C VAL A 20 22.13 -15.82 28.01
N TYR A 21 22.83 -14.86 28.62
CA TYR A 21 22.27 -13.57 28.98
C TYR A 21 21.84 -12.77 27.73
N SER A 22 22.69 -12.73 26.70
CA SER A 22 22.33 -12.08 25.42
C SER A 22 21.13 -12.75 24.76
N LEU A 23 21.03 -14.09 24.82
CA LEU A 23 19.89 -14.80 24.25
C LEU A 23 18.59 -14.46 25.00
N LYS A 24 18.61 -14.41 26.33
CA LYS A 24 17.46 -14.00 27.16
C LYS A 24 16.93 -12.60 26.80
N GLU A 25 17.83 -11.64 26.66
CA GLU A 25 17.46 -10.26 26.30
C GLU A 25 16.82 -10.20 24.90
N THR A 26 17.34 -10.97 23.93
CA THR A 26 16.75 -11.02 22.59
C THR A 26 15.36 -11.65 22.59
N THR A 27 15.12 -12.68 23.40
CA THR A 27 13.80 -13.31 23.48
C THR A 27 12.75 -12.41 24.13
N GLU A 28 13.09 -11.71 25.22
CA GLU A 28 12.15 -10.76 25.88
C GLU A 28 11.77 -9.61 24.93
N ARG A 29 12.71 -9.11 24.11
CA ARG A 29 12.39 -8.09 23.09
C ARG A 29 11.49 -8.64 21.98
N LEU A 30 11.73 -9.86 21.52
CA LEU A 30 10.88 -10.46 20.49
C LEU A 30 9.46 -10.75 20.99
N GLU A 31 9.32 -11.17 22.24
CA GLU A 31 8.01 -11.42 22.87
C GLU A 31 7.22 -10.13 23.06
N THR A 32 7.87 -9.07 23.56
CA THR A 32 7.24 -7.75 23.70
C THR A 32 6.81 -7.18 22.35
N HIS A 33 7.64 -7.30 21.30
CA HIS A 33 7.27 -6.90 19.95
C HIS A 33 6.09 -7.70 19.40
N LYS A 34 6.03 -9.02 19.63
CA LYS A 34 4.88 -9.85 19.23
C LYS A 34 3.60 -9.41 19.94
N ALA A 35 3.67 -9.16 21.25
CA ALA A 35 2.53 -8.68 22.01
C ALA A 35 2.01 -7.33 21.48
N GLN A 36 2.92 -6.38 21.25
CA GLN A 36 2.58 -5.07 20.67
C GLN A 36 1.98 -5.17 19.26
N LEU A 37 2.47 -6.11 18.44
CA LEU A 37 1.91 -6.30 17.10
C LEU A 37 0.52 -6.93 17.17
N ALA A 38 0.31 -7.89 18.07
CA ALA A 38 -0.98 -8.52 18.29
C ALA A 38 -2.03 -7.49 18.75
N THR A 39 -1.67 -6.57 19.65
CA THR A 39 -2.58 -5.50 20.08
C THR A 39 -2.93 -4.55 18.94
N ARG A 40 -1.95 -4.14 18.12
CA ARG A 40 -2.20 -3.31 16.92
C ARG A 40 -3.15 -3.99 15.93
N ILE A 41 -2.98 -5.29 15.68
CA ILE A 41 -3.87 -6.05 14.80
C ILE A 41 -5.32 -6.03 15.32
N LEU A 42 -5.52 -6.10 16.64
CA LEU A 42 -6.87 -6.02 17.22
C LEU A 42 -7.48 -4.63 17.06
N GLU A 43 -6.69 -3.58 17.24
CA GLU A 43 -7.09 -2.18 17.03
C GLU A 43 -7.47 -1.93 15.56
N ASP A 44 -6.63 -2.36 14.62
CA ASP A 44 -6.87 -2.23 13.17
C ASP A 44 -8.17 -2.95 12.77
N ARG A 45 -8.41 -4.14 13.31
CA ARG A 45 -9.66 -4.87 13.06
C ARG A 45 -10.89 -4.13 13.59
N ALA A 46 -10.78 -3.46 14.73
CA ALA A 46 -11.88 -2.64 15.25
C ALA A 46 -12.14 -1.43 14.32
N ALA A 47 -11.09 -0.75 13.88
CA ALA A 47 -11.21 0.37 12.93
C ALA A 47 -11.84 -0.07 11.60
N ILE A 48 -11.42 -1.21 11.05
CA ILE A 48 -12.00 -1.75 9.81
C ILE A 48 -13.49 -2.07 9.96
N LYS A 49 -13.92 -2.56 11.13
CA LYS A 49 -15.36 -2.82 11.38
C LYS A 49 -16.16 -1.53 11.39
N VAL A 50 -15.65 -0.47 12.03
CA VAL A 50 -16.30 0.84 12.03
C VAL A 50 -16.41 1.36 10.60
N LEU A 51 -15.33 1.31 9.82
CA LEU A 51 -15.34 1.77 8.44
C LEU A 51 -16.33 0.98 7.57
N HIS A 52 -16.44 -0.34 7.76
CA HIS A 52 -17.46 -1.13 7.07
C HIS A 52 -18.88 -0.72 7.47
N ALA A 53 -19.12 -0.39 8.75
CA ALA A 53 -20.42 0.08 9.21
C ALA A 53 -20.75 1.45 8.61
N GLU A 54 -19.78 2.36 8.55
CA GLU A 54 -19.93 3.66 7.90
C GLU A 54 -20.19 3.50 6.40
N MET A 55 -19.43 2.63 5.73
CA MET A 55 -19.63 2.34 4.31
C MET A 55 -21.03 1.76 4.06
N ALA A 56 -21.46 0.79 4.87
CA ALA A 56 -22.79 0.21 4.78
C ALA A 56 -23.89 1.25 5.00
N TYR A 57 -23.68 2.22 5.91
CA TYR A 57 -24.59 3.33 6.13
C TYR A 57 -24.61 4.32 4.95
N LEU A 58 -23.44 4.66 4.39
CA LEU A 58 -23.33 5.56 3.24
C LEU A 58 -23.91 4.95 1.97
N SER A 59 -23.82 3.63 1.81
CA SER A 59 -24.29 2.89 0.64
C SER A 59 -25.76 2.46 0.73
N GLN A 60 -26.52 2.86 1.76
CA GLN A 60 -27.93 2.51 1.87
C GLN A 60 -28.72 3.07 0.66
N PRO A 61 -29.45 2.22 -0.10
CA PRO A 61 -30.09 2.63 -1.35
C PRO A 61 -31.14 3.71 -1.13
N GLU A 62 -31.92 3.64 -0.04
CA GLU A 62 -32.91 4.66 0.30
C GLU A 62 -32.27 6.04 0.54
N ARG A 63 -31.11 6.07 1.21
CA ARG A 63 -30.36 7.30 1.49
C ARG A 63 -29.80 7.88 0.20
N LEU A 64 -29.21 7.04 -0.64
CA LEU A 64 -28.70 7.43 -1.95
C LEU A 64 -29.81 7.96 -2.86
N GLN A 65 -30.99 7.33 -2.86
CA GLN A 65 -32.15 7.79 -3.63
C GLN A 65 -32.68 9.15 -3.13
N LYS A 66 -32.73 9.37 -1.81
CA LYS A 66 -33.10 10.69 -1.25
C LYS A 66 -32.08 11.77 -1.63
N LEU A 67 -30.79 11.45 -1.57
CA LEU A 67 -29.71 12.36 -1.97
C LEU A 67 -29.74 12.66 -3.46
N SER A 68 -29.95 11.65 -4.30
CA SER A 68 -30.04 11.81 -5.74
C SER A 68 -31.23 12.70 -6.08
N GLN A 69 -32.41 12.47 -5.51
CA GLN A 69 -33.58 13.33 -5.75
C GLN A 69 -33.36 14.78 -5.31
N ARG A 70 -32.60 15.01 -4.23
CA ARG A 70 -32.36 16.35 -3.69
C ARG A 70 -31.33 17.14 -4.51
N PHE A 71 -30.28 16.47 -4.99
CA PHE A 71 -29.11 17.14 -5.59
C PHE A 71 -28.92 16.86 -7.09
N LEU A 72 -29.66 15.90 -7.64
CA LEU A 72 -29.51 15.44 -9.02
C LEU A 72 -30.91 15.32 -9.66
N ALA A 73 -31.07 15.82 -10.90
CA ALA A 73 -32.35 15.75 -11.61
C ALA A 73 -32.64 14.36 -12.22
N LEU A 74 -32.33 13.27 -11.49
CA LEU A 74 -32.53 11.89 -11.97
C LEU A 74 -33.91 11.37 -11.59
N ARG A 75 -34.57 10.71 -12.55
CA ARG A 75 -35.77 9.92 -12.30
C ARG A 75 -35.39 8.63 -11.55
N PRO A 76 -36.28 8.10 -10.67
CA PRO A 76 -36.05 6.83 -10.00
C PRO A 76 -35.75 5.71 -11.00
N ALA A 77 -34.78 4.84 -10.69
CA ALA A 77 -34.48 3.67 -11.50
C ALA A 77 -35.71 2.76 -11.56
N THR A 78 -36.16 2.43 -12.77
CA THR A 78 -37.30 1.52 -12.99
C THR A 78 -36.80 0.09 -13.08
N SER A 79 -37.63 -0.91 -12.75
CA SER A 79 -37.27 -2.34 -12.85
C SER A 79 -36.78 -2.73 -14.24
N PHE A 80 -37.32 -2.10 -15.29
CA PHE A 80 -36.87 -2.29 -16.67
C PHE A 80 -35.41 -1.87 -16.94
N GLN A 81 -34.82 -1.01 -16.09
CA GLN A 81 -33.41 -0.62 -16.20
C GLN A 81 -32.48 -1.55 -15.42
N MET A 82 -33.02 -2.48 -14.63
CA MET A 82 -32.22 -3.49 -13.95
C MET A 82 -31.97 -4.68 -14.89
N ALA A 83 -30.76 -5.22 -14.86
CA ALA A 83 -30.44 -6.42 -15.61
C ALA A 83 -31.15 -7.63 -14.98
N ASP A 84 -31.90 -8.37 -15.79
CA ASP A 84 -32.65 -9.57 -15.34
C ASP A 84 -31.72 -10.73 -14.93
N ASN A 85 -30.50 -10.80 -15.47
CA ASN A 85 -29.58 -11.91 -15.25
C ASN A 85 -28.11 -11.47 -15.38
N VAL A 86 -27.20 -12.10 -14.62
CA VAL A 86 -25.76 -11.77 -14.66
C VAL A 86 -25.15 -12.10 -16.04
N THR A 87 -25.68 -13.10 -16.74
CA THR A 87 -25.22 -13.49 -18.07
C THR A 87 -25.52 -12.41 -19.13
N SER A 88 -26.58 -11.59 -18.99
CA SER A 88 -26.83 -10.47 -19.91
C SER A 88 -25.85 -9.30 -19.72
N LEU A 89 -25.14 -9.24 -18.59
CA LEU A 89 -24.01 -8.32 -18.41
C LEU A 89 -22.72 -8.84 -19.02
N SER A 90 -22.56 -10.17 -19.11
CA SER A 90 -21.37 -10.83 -19.65
C SER A 90 -21.38 -10.94 -21.17
N SER A 91 -22.55 -10.86 -21.78
CA SER A 91 -22.68 -10.96 -23.23
C SER A 91 -22.75 -9.57 -23.83
N ARG A 92 -21.70 -9.18 -24.57
CA ARG A 92 -21.80 -8.12 -25.58
C ARG A 92 -22.50 -8.69 -26.82
N GLU A 93 -23.63 -9.35 -26.62
CA GLU A 93 -24.56 -9.77 -27.68
C GLU A 93 -25.38 -8.55 -28.02
N ASP A 94 -24.79 -7.63 -28.78
CA ASP A 94 -25.45 -6.79 -29.78
C ASP A 94 -24.49 -5.64 -30.13
N ASP A 95 -23.90 -5.75 -31.32
CA ASP A 95 -23.15 -4.70 -32.01
C ASP A 95 -24.05 -3.49 -32.36
N THR A 96 -25.33 -3.51 -31.98
CA THR A 96 -26.20 -2.35 -32.03
C THR A 96 -26.05 -1.55 -30.74
N VAL A 97 -25.08 -0.64 -30.75
CA VAL A 97 -25.04 0.48 -29.82
C VAL A 97 -26.37 1.23 -29.94
N HIS A 98 -27.34 0.91 -29.07
CA HIS A 98 -28.47 1.79 -28.84
C HIS A 98 -27.92 3.02 -28.11
N LEU A 99 -27.46 3.99 -28.90
CA LEU A 99 -27.28 5.36 -28.46
C LEU A 99 -28.60 5.74 -27.81
N ALA A 100 -28.61 5.83 -26.47
CA ALA A 100 -29.76 6.32 -25.74
C ALA A 100 -30.04 7.72 -26.27
N SER A 101 -30.99 7.84 -27.20
CA SER A 101 -31.47 9.10 -27.77
C SER A 101 -32.40 9.82 -26.78
N ALA A 102 -32.16 9.66 -25.48
CA ALA A 102 -32.47 10.73 -24.55
C ALA A 102 -31.55 11.91 -24.91
N PRO A 103 -31.94 13.17 -24.66
CA PRO A 103 -31.02 14.29 -24.71
C PRO A 103 -30.04 14.13 -23.52
N VAL A 104 -29.16 13.14 -23.59
CA VAL A 104 -27.90 13.15 -22.86
C VAL A 104 -27.21 14.38 -23.38
N ASP A 105 -26.83 15.25 -22.44
CA ASP A 105 -26.08 16.48 -22.67
C ASP A 105 -25.24 16.33 -23.93
N GLN A 106 -25.41 17.27 -24.85
CA GLN A 106 -24.70 17.32 -26.11
C GLN A 106 -23.22 17.55 -25.80
N PHE A 107 -22.54 16.50 -25.33
CA PHE A 107 -21.13 16.47 -25.12
C PHE A 107 -20.58 16.68 -26.51
N PRO A 108 -19.91 17.82 -26.77
CA PRO A 108 -19.29 18.01 -28.06
C PRO A 108 -18.41 16.80 -28.27
N VAL A 109 -18.60 16.10 -29.39
CA VAL A 109 -17.70 15.04 -29.82
C VAL A 109 -16.31 15.62 -29.71
N LEU A 110 -15.56 15.17 -28.71
CA LEU A 110 -14.18 15.60 -28.53
C LEU A 110 -13.43 15.00 -29.70
N LEU A 111 -13.42 15.72 -30.83
CA LEU A 111 -12.44 15.47 -31.87
C LEU A 111 -11.08 15.39 -31.18
N PRO A 112 -10.16 14.51 -31.63
CA PRO A 112 -8.82 14.43 -31.07
C PRO A 112 -8.24 15.83 -30.92
N GLN A 113 -8.26 16.37 -29.70
CA GLN A 113 -7.70 17.68 -29.44
C GLN A 113 -6.20 17.52 -29.45
N GLU A 114 -5.51 18.43 -30.13
CA GLU A 114 -4.07 18.46 -30.09
C GLU A 114 -3.62 18.55 -28.63
N LYS A 115 -2.81 17.58 -28.20
CA LYS A 115 -2.41 17.46 -26.79
C LYS A 115 -1.82 18.81 -26.35
N PRO A 116 -2.31 19.40 -25.24
CA PRO A 116 -1.80 20.70 -24.82
C PRO A 116 -0.28 20.62 -24.63
N VAL A 117 0.45 21.42 -25.37
CA VAL A 117 1.91 21.48 -25.28
C VAL A 117 2.24 22.06 -23.91
N PHE A 118 2.94 21.27 -23.08
CA PHE A 118 3.37 21.70 -21.76
C PHE A 118 4.35 22.87 -21.89
N LYS A 119 3.90 24.10 -21.62
CA LYS A 119 4.76 25.29 -21.55
C LYS A 119 5.37 25.38 -20.15
N ALA A 120 6.55 24.79 -19.98
CA ALA A 120 7.29 24.77 -18.71
C ALA A 120 7.47 26.17 -18.10
N GLU A 121 7.61 27.21 -18.94
CA GLU A 121 7.77 28.60 -18.51
C GLU A 121 6.56 29.13 -17.72
N LYS A 122 5.34 28.71 -18.06
CA LYS A 122 4.11 29.16 -17.38
C LYS A 122 4.04 28.67 -15.93
N TYR A 123 4.73 27.58 -15.61
CA TYR A 123 4.71 26.95 -14.29
C TYR A 123 6.01 27.16 -13.50
N ARG A 124 7.02 27.85 -14.08
CA ARG A 124 8.29 28.16 -13.38
C ARG A 124 8.07 28.90 -12.06
N ASN A 125 7.05 29.75 -12.00
CA ASN A 125 6.81 30.63 -10.86
C ASN A 125 5.62 30.19 -9.99
N ALA A 126 4.91 29.13 -10.40
CA ALA A 126 3.68 28.67 -9.75
C ALA A 126 3.93 27.59 -8.69
N VAL A 127 5.11 26.97 -8.69
CA VAL A 127 5.46 25.93 -7.71
C VAL A 127 6.20 26.58 -6.55
N THR A 128 5.45 27.09 -5.58
CA THR A 128 5.98 27.25 -4.22
C THR A 128 6.09 25.83 -3.65
N LEU A 129 7.28 25.24 -3.71
CA LEU A 129 7.59 24.02 -2.98
C LEU A 129 7.30 24.31 -1.51
N ALA A 130 6.20 23.76 -0.97
CA ALA A 130 5.96 23.80 0.46
C ALA A 130 7.16 23.11 1.12
N ALA A 131 8.04 23.91 1.73
CA ALA A 131 9.10 23.39 2.57
C ALA A 131 8.40 22.70 3.75
N TYR A 132 8.42 21.37 3.77
CA TYR A 132 8.13 20.64 4.99
C TYR A 132 9.02 21.22 6.09
N PRO A 133 8.48 21.59 7.27
CA PRO A 133 9.33 22.02 8.36
C PRO A 133 10.30 20.88 8.67
N ALA A 134 11.59 21.19 8.59
CA ALA A 134 12.64 20.27 8.95
C ALA A 134 12.36 19.79 10.38
N THR A 135 12.13 18.49 10.55
CA THR A 135 12.20 17.87 11.87
C THR A 135 13.61 18.10 12.39
N GLU A 136 13.72 19.01 13.35
CA GLU A 136 14.94 19.24 14.08
C GLU A 136 15.28 17.98 14.89
N GLU A 137 16.58 17.65 14.87
CA GLU A 137 17.29 16.74 15.78
C GLU A 137 17.27 15.24 15.48
N ALA A 138 18.10 14.83 14.51
CA ALA A 138 18.84 13.57 14.59
C ALA A 138 20.28 13.87 15.04
N PRO A 139 20.84 13.15 16.04
CA PRO A 139 22.16 13.46 16.57
C PRO A 139 23.25 13.11 15.55
N LYS A 140 24.18 14.07 15.37
CA LYS A 140 25.43 13.87 14.64
C LYS A 140 26.28 12.84 15.39
N VAL A 141 26.58 11.72 14.75
CA VAL A 141 27.82 10.99 15.01
C VAL A 141 28.57 10.84 13.70
N ALA A 142 29.84 11.19 13.80
CA ALA A 142 30.76 11.47 12.73
C ALA A 142 31.34 10.22 12.07
N GLN A 143 32.06 10.53 10.98
CA GLN A 143 33.16 9.80 10.36
C GLN A 143 32.83 8.84 9.22
N LYS A 144 33.18 9.36 8.03
CA LYS A 144 33.68 8.64 6.87
C LYS A 144 34.48 7.40 7.28
N GLU A 145 34.02 6.25 6.85
CA GLU A 145 34.92 5.17 6.48
C GLU A 145 34.49 4.66 5.10
N GLN A 146 35.39 4.85 4.14
CA GLN A 146 35.25 4.38 2.77
C GLN A 146 35.39 2.86 2.78
N VAL A 147 34.27 2.13 2.74
CA VAL A 147 34.29 0.69 2.49
C VAL A 147 33.70 0.43 1.11
N SER A 148 34.61 0.19 0.18
CA SER A 148 34.50 -0.58 -1.07
C SER A 148 33.09 -0.85 -1.59
N LYS A 149 32.74 -0.21 -2.71
CA LYS A 149 31.62 -0.60 -3.56
C LYS A 149 31.79 -2.04 -4.03
N LYS A 150 31.12 -2.99 -3.38
CA LYS A 150 30.68 -4.22 -4.03
C LYS A 150 29.17 -4.10 -4.20
N THR A 151 28.79 -3.61 -5.38
CA THR A 151 27.39 -3.56 -5.83
C THR A 151 26.90 -4.99 -5.99
N THR A 152 26.35 -5.59 -4.93
CA THR A 152 25.61 -6.84 -5.08
C THR A 152 24.33 -6.49 -5.82
N ARG A 153 24.30 -6.78 -7.12
CA ARG A 153 23.12 -6.70 -7.97
C ARG A 153 22.02 -7.54 -7.31
N ARG A 154 21.08 -6.87 -6.62
CA ARG A 154 19.86 -7.52 -6.12
C ARG A 154 19.04 -7.91 -7.34
N MET A 155 19.17 -9.16 -7.79
CA MET A 155 18.32 -9.68 -8.85
C MET A 155 16.86 -9.59 -8.44
N GLY A 156 16.04 -9.07 -9.36
CA GLY A 156 14.61 -8.89 -9.17
C GLY A 156 13.91 -10.23 -8.99
N PHE A 157 12.77 -10.23 -8.30
CA PHE A 157 11.98 -11.44 -8.05
C PHE A 157 11.68 -12.24 -9.32
N TYR A 158 11.39 -11.55 -10.42
CA TYR A 158 11.14 -12.16 -11.73
C TYR A 158 12.37 -12.85 -12.35
N GLU A 159 13.56 -12.28 -12.16
CA GLU A 159 14.84 -12.81 -12.66
C GLU A 159 15.18 -14.15 -11.96
N ARG A 160 14.75 -14.31 -10.69
CA ARG A 160 14.89 -15.58 -9.96
C ARG A 160 13.91 -16.66 -10.41
N ILE A 161 12.72 -16.27 -10.83
CA ILE A 161 11.70 -17.22 -11.28
C ILE A 161 12.03 -17.72 -12.68
N SER A 162 12.48 -16.84 -13.59
CA SER A 162 12.88 -17.25 -14.94
C SER A 162 14.04 -18.24 -14.92
N LEU A 163 15.09 -17.96 -14.13
CA LEU A 163 16.24 -18.87 -13.98
C LEU A 163 15.83 -20.24 -13.45
N LYS A 164 14.83 -20.30 -12.56
CA LYS A 164 14.38 -21.58 -11.98
C LYS A 164 13.50 -22.40 -12.94
N LEU A 165 12.88 -21.77 -13.93
CA LEU A 165 12.13 -22.47 -14.98
C LEU A 165 13.03 -22.99 -16.10
N GLU A 166 14.21 -22.40 -16.31
CA GLU A 166 15.18 -22.87 -17.31
C GLU A 166 16.01 -24.07 -16.85
N ASP A 167 16.20 -24.26 -15.53
CA ASP A 167 16.87 -25.44 -14.96
C ASP A 167 15.98 -26.70 -14.90
N GLU A 168 14.69 -26.59 -15.23
CA GLU A 168 13.71 -27.69 -15.17
C GLU A 168 13.31 -28.21 -16.57
N LYS A 169 14.22 -28.15 -17.53
CA LYS A 169 14.13 -28.76 -18.87
C LYS A 169 15.40 -29.55 -19.21
#